data_AF-A0A6A3CDB2-F1
#
_entry.id   AF-A0A6A3CDB2-F1
#
_cell.length_a   1.000
_cell.length_b   1.000
_cell.length_c   1.000
_cell.angle_alpha   90.00
_cell.angle_beta   90.00
_cell.angle_gamma   90.00
#
_symmetry.space_group_name_H-M   'P 1'
#
loop_
_entity.id
_entity.type
_entity.pdbx_description
1 polymer ?
#
loop_
_entity_poly.entity_id
_entity_poly.type
_entity_poly.pdbx_seq_one_letter_code
_entity_poly.pdbx_strand_id
1 'polypeptide(L)'
;MLNQEIGTSQMSTSQSPLPTQVNVETLEKGFLINVFLEKNCPGLLVSILETFEELGLDVLDARVSCEDNFQLEAMGGENQSNAEGMDAQMVKQAVMQAISKWSENI
;
A
#
# COMPACT_ATOMS: atom_id res chain seq x y z
N MET A 1 -6.77 45.51 10.70
CA MET A 1 -7.55 44.29 10.98
C MET A 1 -6.97 43.19 10.12
N LEU A 2 -6.59 42.08 10.74
CA LEU A 2 -5.97 40.92 10.11
C LEU A 2 -7.08 39.97 9.67
N ASN A 3 -7.33 39.85 8.38
CA ASN A 3 -8.20 38.82 7.84
C ASN A 3 -7.34 37.85 7.03
N GLN A 4 -6.79 36.85 7.72
CA GLN A 4 -6.28 35.65 7.08
C GLN A 4 -7.49 34.73 6.83
N GLU A 5 -8.02 34.79 5.62
CA GLU A 5 -8.92 33.75 5.13
C GLU A 5 -8.04 32.58 4.68
N ILE A 6 -7.93 31.58 5.55
CA ILE A 6 -7.36 30.28 5.22
C ILE A 6 -8.36 29.63 4.27
N GLY A 7 -8.14 29.82 2.97
CA GLY A 7 -8.79 29.03 1.93
C GLY A 7 -8.32 27.59 2.06
N THR A 8 -9.05 26.78 2.82
CA THR A 8 -8.95 25.32 2.73
C THR A 8 -9.37 24.96 1.31
N SER A 9 -8.39 24.75 0.43
CA SER A 9 -8.62 24.17 -0.89
C SER A 9 -9.23 22.79 -0.68
N GLN A 10 -10.56 22.71 -0.78
CA GLN A 10 -11.27 21.45 -0.91
C GLN A 10 -10.80 20.85 -2.24
N MET A 11 -9.84 19.93 -2.16
CA MET A 11 -9.47 19.09 -3.28
C MET A 11 -10.59 18.08 -3.47
N SER A 12 -11.65 18.51 -4.15
CA SER A 12 -12.67 17.64 -4.70
C SER A 12 -11.99 16.77 -5.74
N THR A 13 -11.41 15.65 -5.31
CA THR A 13 -10.74 14.78 -6.25
C THR A 13 -11.71 13.71 -6.71
N SER A 14 -12.47 14.04 -7.76
CA SER A 14 -13.02 13.04 -8.66
C SER A 14 -11.82 12.36 -9.36
N GLN A 15 -11.22 11.37 -8.71
CA GLN A 15 -9.97 10.77 -9.21
C GLN A 15 -10.28 9.74 -10.28
N SER A 16 -9.81 10.02 -11.50
CA SER A 16 -9.37 8.97 -12.41
C SER A 16 -8.47 7.99 -11.63
N PRO A 17 -8.48 6.67 -11.93
CA PRO A 17 -7.69 5.71 -11.17
C PRO A 17 -6.23 6.19 -11.12
N LEU A 18 -5.73 6.42 -9.91
CA LEU A 18 -4.36 6.87 -9.68
C LEU A 18 -3.40 5.91 -10.40
N PRO A 19 -2.38 6.42 -11.11
CA PRO A 19 -1.30 5.56 -11.61
C PRO A 19 -0.69 4.82 -10.41
N THR A 20 -1.02 3.54 -10.32
CA THR A 20 -0.65 2.66 -9.21
C THR A 20 0.09 1.48 -9.81
N GLN A 21 1.33 1.28 -9.38
CA GLN A 21 2.12 0.12 -9.78
C GLN A 21 2.25 -0.81 -8.57
N VAL A 22 1.73 -2.03 -8.71
CA VAL A 22 1.91 -3.11 -7.73
C VAL A 22 2.55 -4.30 -8.44
N ASN A 23 3.73 -4.70 -7.98
CA ASN A 23 4.41 -5.91 -8.42
C ASN A 23 4.64 -6.83 -7.22
N VAL A 24 4.45 -8.13 -7.44
CA VAL A 24 4.70 -9.16 -6.44
C VAL A 24 5.44 -10.30 -7.10
N GLU A 25 6.59 -10.65 -6.55
CA GLU A 25 7.43 -11.75 -7.00
C GLU A 25 7.52 -12.81 -5.90
N THR A 26 7.36 -14.08 -6.26
CA THR A 26 7.57 -15.19 -5.34
C THR A 26 9.06 -15.44 -5.17
N LEU A 27 9.51 -15.51 -3.92
CA LEU A 27 10.87 -15.86 -3.51
C LEU A 27 10.88 -17.19 -2.75
N GLU A 28 12.07 -17.73 -2.48
CA GLU A 28 12.21 -19.00 -1.73
C GLU A 28 11.57 -18.96 -0.33
N LYS A 29 11.51 -17.78 0.29
CA LYS A 29 11.01 -17.59 1.66
C LYS A 29 9.80 -16.65 1.75
N GLY A 30 9.04 -16.50 0.66
CA GLY A 30 7.81 -15.70 0.63
C GLY A 30 7.74 -14.77 -0.59
N PHE A 31 7.56 -13.46 -0.39
CA PHE A 31 7.25 -12.52 -1.47
C PHE A 31 8.09 -11.25 -1.43
N LEU A 32 8.49 -10.75 -2.60
CA LEU A 32 8.93 -9.38 -2.78
C LEU A 32 7.78 -8.54 -3.30
N ILE A 33 7.35 -7.55 -2.53
CA ILE A 33 6.19 -6.71 -2.80
C ILE A 33 6.69 -5.29 -3.07
N ASN A 34 6.36 -4.77 -4.25
CA ASN A 34 6.69 -3.42 -4.67
C ASN A 34 5.42 -2.62 -4.94
N VAL A 35 5.30 -1.44 -4.33
CA VAL A 35 4.18 -0.53 -4.50
C VAL A 35 4.71 0.86 -4.82
N PHE A 36 4.18 1.49 -5.86
CA PHE A 36 4.46 2.87 -6.22
C PHE A 36 3.19 3.63 -6.58
N LEU A 37 3.01 4.80 -5.98
CA LEU A 37 1.99 5.80 -6.33
C LEU A 37 2.66 7.17 -6.50
N GLU A 38 2.25 7.93 -7.51
CA GLU A 38 2.87 9.22 -7.90
C GLU A 38 2.64 10.38 -6.90
N LYS A 39 1.86 10.18 -5.84
CA LYS A 39 1.56 11.20 -4.82
C LYS A 39 1.79 10.67 -3.42
N ASN A 40 1.99 11.58 -2.47
CA ASN A 40 1.91 11.25 -1.04
C ASN A 40 0.53 10.68 -0.71
N CYS A 41 0.51 9.65 0.13
CA CYS A 41 -0.68 8.94 0.51
C CYS A 41 -0.70 8.74 2.05
N PRO A 42 -1.12 9.76 2.83
CA PRO A 42 -1.17 9.64 4.28
C PRO A 42 -2.07 8.48 4.70
N GLY A 43 -1.58 7.62 5.59
CA GLY A 43 -2.30 6.44 6.07
C GLY A 43 -2.24 5.21 5.16
N LEU A 44 -1.79 5.31 3.91
CA LEU A 44 -1.73 4.16 3.00
C LEU A 44 -0.79 3.05 3.49
N LEU A 45 0.33 3.43 4.10
CA LEU A 45 1.25 2.46 4.71
C LEU A 45 0.52 1.58 5.74
N VAL A 46 -0.33 2.17 6.57
CA VAL A 46 -1.08 1.45 7.61
C VAL A 46 -2.04 0.45 6.95
N SER A 47 -2.81 0.88 5.95
CA SER A 47 -3.74 0.00 5.23
C SER A 47 -3.05 -1.19 4.55
N ILE A 48 -1.83 -1.00 4.03
CA ILE A 48 -1.05 -2.09 3.43
C ILE A 48 -0.53 -3.05 4.51
N LEU A 49 -0.04 -2.56 5.65
CA LEU A 49 0.44 -3.41 6.74
C LEU A 49 -0.69 -4.23 7.39
N GLU A 50 -1.88 -3.64 7.55
CA GLU A 50 -3.08 -4.36 8.00
C GLU A 50 -3.42 -5.50 7.04
N THR A 51 -3.30 -5.26 5.73
CA THR A 51 -3.50 -6.31 4.72
C THR A 51 -2.45 -7.43 4.83
N PHE A 52 -1.19 -7.10 5.14
CA PHE A 52 -0.18 -8.13 5.38
C PHE A 52 -0.49 -8.97 6.61
N GLU A 53 -0.96 -8.35 7.70
CA GLU A 53 -1.38 -9.05 8.91
C GLU A 53 -2.58 -9.98 8.64
N GLU A 54 -3.59 -9.51 7.91
CA GLU A 54 -4.76 -10.31 7.52
C GLU A 54 -4.39 -11.55 6.69
N LEU A 55 -3.37 -11.41 5.85
CA LEU A 55 -2.84 -12.50 5.03
C LEU A 55 -1.87 -13.41 5.78
N GLY A 56 -1.44 -13.05 7.00
CA GLY A 56 -0.42 -13.78 7.74
C GLY A 56 0.99 -13.67 7.14
N LEU A 57 1.29 -12.53 6.50
CA LEU A 57 2.63 -12.21 5.98
C LEU A 57 3.43 -11.43 7.02
N ASP A 58 4.52 -12.05 7.50
CA ASP A 58 5.48 -11.35 8.35
C ASP A 58 6.36 -10.45 7.49
N VAL A 59 6.49 -9.17 7.83
CA VAL A 59 7.42 -8.27 7.13
C VAL A 59 8.84 -8.51 7.65
N LEU A 60 9.68 -9.14 6.83
CA LEU A 60 11.06 -9.48 7.15
C LEU A 60 12.02 -8.29 6.94
N ASP A 61 11.78 -7.51 5.90
CA ASP A 61 12.50 -6.28 5.56
C ASP A 61 11.56 -5.34 4.81
N ALA A 62 11.80 -4.04 4.94
CA ALA A 62 11.06 -3.04 4.18
C ALA A 62 11.85 -1.75 3.98
N ARG A 63 11.66 -1.15 2.81
CA ARG A 63 12.07 0.22 2.49
C ARG A 63 10.82 1.02 2.13
N VAL A 64 10.69 2.19 2.74
CA VAL A 64 9.53 3.05 2.51
C VAL A 64 9.95 4.49 2.28
N SER A 65 9.32 5.13 1.30
CA SER A 65 9.34 6.58 1.11
C SER A 65 7.90 7.08 1.08
N CYS A 66 7.62 8.12 1.87
CA CYS A 66 6.31 8.76 1.98
C CYS A 66 6.48 10.29 1.91
N GLU A 67 7.36 10.78 1.03
CA GLU A 67 7.59 12.22 0.82
C GLU A 67 6.66 12.70 -0.31
N ASP A 68 7.18 13.03 -1.49
CA ASP A 68 6.37 13.51 -2.62
C ASP A 68 5.51 12.40 -3.24
N ASN A 69 6.01 11.16 -3.17
CA ASN A 69 5.37 9.95 -3.67
C ASN A 69 5.29 8.90 -2.55
N PHE A 70 4.51 7.85 -2.80
CA PHE A 70 4.52 6.65 -1.96
C PHE A 70 5.29 5.54 -2.66
N GLN A 71 6.32 5.03 -2.00
CA GLN A 71 7.11 3.87 -2.41
C GLN A 71 7.22 2.90 -1.26
N LEU A 72 6.91 1.64 -1.51
CA LEU A 72 7.14 0.54 -0.58
C LEU A 72 7.80 -0.62 -1.34
N GLU A 73 8.92 -1.08 -0.81
CA GLU A 73 9.51 -2.39 -1.11
C GLU A 73 9.45 -3.19 0.19
N ALA A 74 8.83 -4.36 0.19
CA ALA A 74 8.71 -5.21 1.37
C ALA A 74 9.02 -6.67 1.02
N MET A 75 9.79 -7.34 1.87
CA MET A 75 9.97 -8.78 1.83
C MET A 75 9.02 -9.42 2.85
N GLY A 76 7.98 -10.09 2.37
CA GLY A 76 7.04 -10.84 3.18
C GLY A 76 7.51 -12.29 3.36
N GLY A 77 7.58 -12.75 4.60
CA GLY A 77 7.78 -14.15 4.95
C GLY A 77 6.44 -14.87 5.07
N GLU A 78 6.28 -16.00 4.37
CA GLU A 78 5.13 -16.87 4.61
C GLU A 78 5.28 -17.53 5.99
N ASN A 79 4.28 -17.37 6.85
CA ASN A 79 4.26 -18.09 8.11
C ASN A 79 4.06 -19.59 7.84
N GLN A 80 5.01 -20.42 8.28
CA GLN A 80 5.06 -21.87 7.98
C GLN A 80 3.81 -22.65 8.42
N SER A 81 2.95 -22.06 9.26
CA SER A 81 1.69 -22.66 9.69
C SER A 81 0.55 -22.59 8.66
N ASN A 82 0.65 -21.73 7.63
CA ASN A 82 -0.42 -21.46 6.65
C ASN A 82 0.03 -21.54 5.17
N ALA A 83 1.17 -22.17 4.88
CA ALA A 83 1.83 -22.15 3.56
C ALA A 83 1.07 -22.86 2.40
N GLU A 84 -0.12 -23.43 2.64
CA GLU A 84 -0.90 -24.07 1.58
C GLU A 84 -1.86 -23.06 0.91
N GLY A 85 -1.46 -22.55 -0.25
CA GLY A 85 -2.38 -21.91 -1.21
C GLY A 85 -2.25 -20.40 -1.39
N MET A 86 -1.27 -19.77 -0.75
CA MET A 86 -0.99 -18.36 -0.95
C MET A 86 -0.04 -18.16 -2.13
N ASP A 87 -0.45 -17.36 -3.13
CA ASP A 87 0.35 -17.07 -4.32
C ASP A 87 0.54 -15.56 -4.51
N ALA A 88 1.51 -15.20 -5.38
CA ALA A 88 1.83 -13.80 -5.65
C ALA A 88 0.66 -13.00 -6.24
N GLN A 89 -0.26 -13.64 -6.96
CA GLN A 89 -1.45 -12.96 -7.48
C GLN A 89 -2.43 -12.62 -6.37
N MET A 90 -2.65 -13.51 -5.41
CA MET A 90 -3.50 -13.25 -4.25
C MET A 90 -2.96 -12.07 -3.44
N VAL A 91 -1.65 -12.07 -3.15
CA VAL A 91 -0.98 -10.95 -2.46
C VAL A 91 -1.16 -9.65 -3.25
N LYS A 92 -0.90 -9.68 -4.56
CA LYS A 92 -1.04 -8.50 -5.43
C LYS A 92 -2.48 -7.96 -5.40
N GLN A 93 -3.48 -8.82 -5.51
CA GLN A 93 -4.88 -8.41 -5.47
C GLN A 93 -5.26 -7.83 -4.11
N ALA A 94 -4.80 -8.42 -3.01
CA ALA A 94 -5.07 -7.91 -1.67
C ALA A 94 -4.47 -6.49 -1.48
N VAL A 95 -3.22 -6.28 -1.90
CA VAL A 95 -2.58 -4.96 -1.86
C VAL A 95 -3.32 -3.94 -2.74
N MET A 96 -3.73 -4.34 -3.95
CA MET A 96 -4.54 -3.47 -4.81
C MET A 96 -5.90 -3.11 -4.18
N GLN A 97 -6.53 -4.05 -3.49
CA GLN A 97 -7.77 -3.79 -2.74
C GLN A 97 -7.54 -2.84 -1.56
N ALA A 98 -6.43 -2.99 -0.83
CA ALA A 98 -6.05 -2.08 0.25
C ALA A 98 -5.91 -0.64 -0.25
N ILE A 99 -5.25 -0.45 -1.41
CA ILE A 99 -5.09 0.85 -2.06
C ILE A 99 -6.45 1.43 -2.49
N SER A 100 -7.33 0.60 -3.08
CA SER A 100 -8.68 1.02 -3.46
C SER A 100 -9.49 1.48 -2.26
N LYS A 101 -9.55 0.67 -1.20
CA LYS A 101 -10.26 0.98 0.04
C LYS A 101 -9.70 2.23 0.71
N TRP A 102 -8.38 2.39 0.77
CA TRP A 102 -7.75 3.60 1.28
C TRP A 102 -8.22 4.83 0.50
N SER A 103 -8.24 4.75 -0.84
CA SER A 103 -8.63 5.88 -1.70
C SER A 103 -10.10 6.29 -1.58
N GLU A 104 -10.98 5.37 -1.20
CA GLU A 104 -12.41 5.63 -0.96
C GLU A 104 -12.69 6.30 0.40
N ASN A 105 -11.74 6.20 1.34
CA ASN A 105 -11.89 6.67 2.73
C ASN A 105 -11.24 8.04 2.99
N ILE A 106 -10.77 8.74 1.96
CA ILE A 106 -10.10 10.06 2.03
C ILE A 106 -10.86 11.16 1.29
#